data_AF-A0A5Q2RHE6-F1
#
_entry.id   AF-A0A5Q2RHE6-F1
#
_cell.length_a   1.000
_cell.length_b   1.000
_cell.length_c   1.000
_cell.angle_alpha   90.00
_cell.angle_beta   90.00
_cell.angle_gamma   90.00
#
_symmetry.space_group_name_H-M   'P 1'
#
loop_
_entity.id
_entity.type
_entity.pdbx_description
1 polymer ?
#
loop_
_entity_poly.entity_id
_entity_poly.type
_entity_poly.pdbx_seq_one_letter_code
_entity_poly.pdbx_strand_id
1 'polypeptide(L)'
;MPATPASTRPVSTSALPSPVSRVAVAAVGAYVGAQVIADVASLKIGQVAGRAVDMGTWIYPITFTVRDVVHKTLGRRAARTLVVTAAAVNLFMALYLQWVAGAPSDPSFALGAEFEAVLAPLWRITIASIVAEVVSELADTEVYHWFVRRVTARHQWARVLTSNAVSVPLDNVIFAVVAFGALPGLTDHALTLPWEAVWDVFLVNLTVKAAVSVASVPLIYLAPDRDWSADPDDA
;
A
#
# COMPACT_ATOMS: atom_id res chain seq x y z
N MET A 1 -53.85 -42.59 -13.65
CA MET A 1 -52.53 -42.10 -13.22
C MET A 1 -52.58 -40.58 -13.21
N PRO A 2 -52.51 -39.90 -12.05
CA PRO A 2 -52.41 -38.44 -12.01
C PRO A 2 -50.96 -38.01 -12.28
N ALA A 3 -50.79 -37.00 -13.13
CA ALA A 3 -49.50 -36.46 -13.52
C ALA A 3 -48.86 -35.67 -12.36
N THR A 4 -47.59 -35.95 -12.09
CA THR A 4 -46.75 -35.25 -11.11
C THR A 4 -46.54 -33.79 -11.54
N PRO A 5 -46.74 -32.78 -10.68
CA PRO A 5 -46.50 -31.39 -11.06
C PRO A 5 -44.99 -31.14 -11.18
N ALA A 6 -44.59 -30.49 -12.28
CA ALA A 6 -43.22 -30.12 -12.55
C ALA A 6 -42.69 -29.14 -11.48
N SER A 7 -41.57 -29.50 -10.86
CA SER A 7 -40.83 -28.66 -9.92
C SER A 7 -40.25 -27.45 -10.65
N THR A 8 -40.86 -26.28 -10.47
CA THR A 8 -40.30 -25.01 -10.90
C THR A 8 -39.18 -24.61 -9.93
N ARG A 9 -37.93 -24.83 -10.33
CA ARG A 9 -36.78 -24.25 -9.61
C ARG A 9 -36.95 -22.72 -9.57
N PRO A 10 -36.83 -22.07 -8.40
CA PRO A 10 -36.85 -20.62 -8.35
C PRO A 10 -35.68 -20.08 -9.18
N VAL A 11 -36.01 -19.20 -10.12
CA VAL A 11 -35.01 -18.46 -10.91
C VAL A 11 -34.18 -17.64 -9.92
N SER A 12 -32.89 -17.94 -9.82
CA SER A 12 -31.95 -17.17 -9.02
C SER A 12 -31.96 -15.74 -9.55
N THR A 13 -32.63 -14.85 -8.83
CA THR A 13 -32.57 -13.41 -9.09
C THR A 13 -31.16 -12.98 -8.74
N SER A 14 -30.37 -12.67 -9.78
CA SER A 14 -29.08 -12.01 -9.62
C SER A 14 -29.28 -10.79 -8.73
N ALA A 15 -28.86 -10.87 -7.46
CA ALA A 15 -28.88 -9.73 -6.55
C ALA A 15 -28.11 -8.59 -7.23
N LEU A 16 -28.73 -7.42 -7.36
CA LEU A 16 -28.06 -6.24 -7.88
C LEU A 16 -26.83 -5.97 -7.00
N PRO A 17 -25.67 -5.62 -7.58
CA PRO A 17 -24.48 -5.32 -6.80
C PRO A 17 -24.80 -4.24 -5.77
N SER A 18 -24.44 -4.48 -4.51
CA SER A 18 -24.65 -3.50 -3.44
C SER A 18 -23.93 -2.20 -3.78
N PRO A 19 -24.58 -1.03 -3.60
CA PRO A 19 -23.96 0.25 -3.92
C PRO A 19 -22.67 0.43 -3.12
N VAL A 20 -21.60 0.85 -3.80
CA VAL A 20 -20.31 1.16 -3.17
C VAL A 20 -20.49 2.27 -2.15
N SER A 21 -20.07 2.03 -0.90
CA SER A 21 -20.21 3.04 0.16
C SER A 21 -19.32 4.27 -0.12
N ARG A 22 -19.77 5.47 0.30
CA ARG A 22 -18.96 6.69 0.18
C ARG A 22 -17.61 6.57 0.89
N VAL A 23 -17.57 5.85 2.01
CA VAL A 23 -16.34 5.59 2.77
C VAL A 23 -15.38 4.72 1.96
N ALA A 24 -15.88 3.71 1.23
CA ALA A 24 -15.06 2.89 0.36
C ALA A 24 -14.44 3.70 -0.78
N VAL A 25 -15.22 4.56 -1.44
CA VAL A 25 -14.71 5.45 -2.50
C VAL A 25 -13.64 6.40 -1.94
N ALA A 26 -13.90 7.01 -0.78
CA ALA A 26 -12.95 7.89 -0.12
C ALA A 26 -11.67 7.15 0.29
N ALA A 27 -11.78 5.93 0.82
CA ALA A 27 -10.63 5.11 1.22
C ALA A 27 -9.78 4.70 0.03
N VAL A 28 -10.39 4.29 -1.09
CA VAL A 28 -9.66 3.98 -2.34
C VAL A 28 -8.90 5.21 -2.84
N GLY A 29 -9.56 6.37 -2.91
CA GLY A 29 -8.90 7.61 -3.34
C GLY A 29 -7.80 8.06 -2.39
N ALA A 30 -8.04 7.98 -1.08
CA ALA A 30 -7.04 8.32 -0.06
C ALA A 30 -5.84 7.38 -0.10
N TYR A 31 -6.05 6.08 -0.33
CA TYR A 31 -4.98 5.09 -0.43
C TYR A 31 -4.05 5.41 -1.61
N VAL A 32 -4.60 5.51 -2.83
CA VAL A 32 -3.79 5.78 -4.03
C VAL A 32 -3.12 7.15 -3.94
N GLY A 33 -3.86 8.17 -3.46
CA GLY A 33 -3.33 9.51 -3.28
C GLY A 33 -2.21 9.58 -2.25
N ALA A 34 -2.36 8.90 -1.11
CA ALA A 34 -1.34 8.85 -0.06
C ALA A 34 -0.05 8.19 -0.55
N GLN A 35 -0.12 7.14 -1.37
CA GLN A 35 1.06 6.51 -1.97
C GLN A 35 1.79 7.44 -2.93
N VAL A 36 1.08 8.04 -3.88
CA VAL A 36 1.67 9.00 -4.84
C VAL A 36 2.31 10.19 -4.10
N ILE A 37 1.64 10.71 -3.07
CA ILE A 37 2.19 11.79 -2.23
C ILE A 37 3.43 11.31 -1.48
N ALA A 38 3.40 10.10 -0.91
CA ALA A 38 4.54 9.55 -0.19
C ALA A 38 5.75 9.37 -1.11
N ASP A 39 5.58 8.81 -2.31
CA ASP A 39 6.66 8.62 -3.28
C ASP A 39 7.35 9.94 -3.65
N VAL A 40 6.57 11.00 -3.92
CA VAL A 40 7.13 12.32 -4.24
C VAL A 40 7.75 12.98 -3.01
N ALA A 41 7.10 12.88 -1.85
CA ALA A 41 7.64 13.43 -0.60
C ALA A 41 8.96 12.73 -0.20
N SER A 42 9.12 11.45 -0.56
CA SER A 42 10.32 10.67 -0.25
C SER A 42 11.59 11.10 -0.97
N LEU A 43 11.45 11.90 -2.03
CA LEU A 43 12.58 12.55 -2.69
C LEU A 43 13.27 13.58 -1.77
N LYS A 44 12.57 14.06 -0.73
CA LYS A 44 13.12 14.97 0.27
C LYS A 44 13.61 14.19 1.48
N ILE A 45 14.92 14.13 1.64
CA ILE A 45 15.55 13.73 2.90
C ILE A 45 15.61 14.95 3.83
N GLY A 46 14.77 14.96 4.86
CA GLY A 46 14.76 16.02 5.87
C GLY A 46 15.51 15.61 7.14
N GLN A 47 15.36 16.41 8.19
CA GLN A 47 15.95 16.12 9.51
C GLN A 47 14.90 16.20 10.61
N VAL A 48 14.86 15.19 11.47
CA VAL A 48 14.00 15.15 12.67
C VAL A 48 14.87 14.74 13.85
N ALA A 49 14.87 15.55 14.92
CA ALA A 49 15.70 15.33 16.11
C ALA A 49 17.19 15.03 15.81
N GLY A 50 17.75 15.71 14.80
CA GLY A 50 19.16 15.56 14.39
C GLY A 50 19.48 14.31 13.56
N ARG A 51 18.47 13.55 13.13
CA ARG A 51 18.64 12.38 12.25
C ARG A 51 18.03 12.62 10.87
N ALA A 52 18.67 12.09 9.83
CA ALA A 52 18.11 12.09 8.48
C ALA A 52 16.84 11.23 8.44
N VAL A 53 15.77 11.75 7.84
CA VAL A 53 14.48 11.07 7.74
C VAL A 53 13.92 11.27 6.35
N ASP A 54 13.45 10.19 5.75
CA ASP A 54 12.62 10.22 4.56
C ASP A 54 11.25 10.88 4.88
N MET A 55 10.92 11.98 4.19
CA MET A 55 9.69 12.72 4.48
C MET A 55 8.41 12.00 4.03
N GLY A 56 8.47 11.04 3.10
CA GLY A 56 7.28 10.25 2.68
C GLY A 56 6.86 9.19 3.71
N THR A 57 7.78 8.76 4.57
CA THR A 57 7.54 7.79 5.65
C THR A 57 6.49 8.24 6.68
N TRP A 58 6.10 9.52 6.72
CA TRP A 58 5.00 9.99 7.57
C TRP A 58 3.60 9.68 7.04
N ILE A 59 3.46 9.53 5.71
CA ILE A 59 2.19 9.32 5.03
C ILE A 59 2.03 7.85 4.66
N TYR A 60 3.08 7.23 4.13
CA TYR A 60 3.06 5.86 3.65
C TYR A 60 2.44 4.86 4.65
N PRO A 61 2.77 4.85 5.96
CA PRO A 61 2.27 3.79 6.85
C PRO A 61 0.76 3.89 7.13
N ILE A 62 0.17 5.06 6.85
CA ILE A 62 -1.28 5.26 6.94
C ILE A 62 -1.99 4.40 5.87
N THR A 63 -1.34 4.12 4.73
CA THR A 63 -1.92 3.35 3.62
C THR A 63 -2.32 1.94 4.05
N PHE A 64 -1.54 1.28 4.91
CA PHE A 64 -1.88 -0.05 5.43
C PHE A 64 -3.25 -0.05 6.13
N THR A 65 -3.49 0.94 6.99
CA THR A 65 -4.79 1.03 7.69
C THR A 65 -5.92 1.48 6.77
N VAL A 66 -5.64 2.37 5.81
CA VAL A 66 -6.65 2.77 4.80
C VAL A 66 -6.99 1.58 3.90
N ARG A 67 -6.03 0.73 3.57
CA ARG A 67 -6.27 -0.51 2.82
C ARG A 67 -7.10 -1.49 3.61
N ASP A 68 -6.90 -1.60 4.93
CA ASP A 68 -7.79 -2.40 5.79
C ASP A 68 -9.22 -1.86 5.82
N VAL A 69 -9.42 -0.54 5.73
CA VAL A 69 -10.75 0.06 5.52
C VAL A 69 -11.34 -0.39 4.18
N VAL A 70 -10.53 -0.45 3.12
CA VAL A 70 -10.97 -0.95 1.81
C VAL A 70 -11.30 -2.45 1.87
N HIS A 71 -10.46 -3.28 2.46
CA HIS A 71 -10.73 -4.71 2.66
C HIS A 71 -12.04 -4.89 3.44
N LYS A 72 -12.22 -4.15 4.53
CA LYS A 72 -13.46 -4.19 5.29
C LYS A 72 -14.69 -3.81 4.47
N THR A 73 -14.60 -2.75 3.67
CA THR A 73 -15.77 -2.22 2.97
C THR A 73 -16.07 -2.97 1.66
N LEU A 74 -15.05 -3.44 0.96
CA LEU A 74 -15.16 -4.00 -0.40
C LEU A 74 -14.74 -5.48 -0.50
N GLY A 75 -14.18 -6.06 0.55
CA GLY A 75 -13.72 -7.44 0.58
C GLY A 75 -12.28 -7.63 0.10
N ARG A 76 -11.78 -8.86 0.26
CA ARG A 76 -10.41 -9.27 -0.05
C ARG A 76 -10.05 -9.11 -1.53
N ARG A 77 -10.94 -9.50 -2.44
CA ARG A 77 -10.71 -9.41 -3.89
C ARG A 77 -10.51 -7.95 -4.31
N ALA A 78 -11.35 -7.05 -3.82
CA ALA A 78 -11.23 -5.63 -4.11
C ALA A 78 -9.97 -5.02 -3.50
N ALA A 79 -9.58 -5.42 -2.28
CA ALA A 79 -8.31 -5.01 -1.67
C ALA A 79 -7.09 -5.43 -2.51
N ARG A 80 -7.06 -6.68 -2.99
CA ARG A 80 -5.99 -7.15 -3.91
C ARG A 80 -5.96 -6.36 -5.22
N THR A 81 -7.14 -6.10 -5.81
CA THR A 81 -7.24 -5.27 -7.02
C THR A 81 -6.73 -3.86 -6.76
N LEU A 82 -7.04 -3.28 -5.60
CA LEU A 82 -6.54 -1.96 -5.20
C LEU A 82 -5.01 -1.93 -5.15
N VAL A 83 -4.39 -2.90 -4.46
CA VAL A 83 -2.92 -3.00 -4.33
C VAL A 83 -2.26 -3.08 -5.71
N VAL A 84 -2.73 -3.97 -6.58
CA VAL A 84 -2.16 -4.12 -7.94
C VAL A 84 -2.39 -2.87 -8.79
N THR A 85 -3.55 -2.23 -8.66
CA THR A 85 -3.86 -0.99 -9.40
C THR A 85 -2.96 0.14 -8.94
N ALA A 86 -2.70 0.27 -7.64
CA ALA A 86 -1.87 1.35 -7.12
C ALA A 86 -0.39 1.15 -7.46
N ALA A 87 0.12 -0.09 -7.45
CA ALA A 87 1.42 -0.41 -8.02
C ALA A 87 1.53 -0.01 -9.51
N ALA A 88 0.48 -0.22 -10.30
CA ALA A 88 0.43 0.23 -11.68
C ALA A 88 0.40 1.77 -11.80
N VAL A 89 -0.28 2.47 -10.89
CA VAL A 89 -0.29 3.94 -10.82
C VAL A 89 1.09 4.48 -10.45
N ASN A 90 1.77 3.90 -9.45
CA ASN A 90 3.11 4.31 -9.04
C ASN A 90 4.13 4.07 -10.17
N LEU A 91 4.03 2.94 -10.88
CA LEU A 91 4.85 2.69 -12.07
C LEU A 91 4.55 3.70 -13.19
N PHE A 92 3.28 3.98 -13.47
CA PHE A 92 2.89 4.97 -14.46
C PHE A 92 3.42 6.36 -14.12
N MET A 93 3.30 6.77 -12.85
CA MET A 93 3.87 8.03 -12.36
C MET A 93 5.37 8.08 -12.63
N ALA A 94 6.13 7.05 -12.27
CA ALA A 94 7.57 7.02 -12.50
C ALA A 94 7.93 7.11 -13.99
N LEU A 95 7.24 6.35 -14.85
CA LEU A 95 7.44 6.40 -16.31
C LEU A 95 7.11 7.78 -16.89
N TYR A 96 6.02 8.38 -16.43
CA TYR A 96 5.61 9.71 -16.87
C TYR A 96 6.63 10.76 -16.43
N LEU A 97 7.06 10.75 -15.16
CA LEU A 97 8.07 11.67 -14.65
C LEU A 97 9.43 11.50 -15.35
N GLN A 98 9.84 10.27 -15.68
CA GLN A 98 11.03 10.01 -16.48
C GLN A 98 10.94 10.67 -17.86
N TRP A 99 9.79 10.56 -18.53
CA TRP A 99 9.59 11.17 -19.83
C TRP A 99 9.59 12.70 -19.74
N VAL A 100 8.90 13.27 -18.75
CA VAL A 100 8.86 14.73 -18.53
C VAL A 100 10.26 15.27 -18.20
N ALA A 101 11.01 14.60 -17.33
CA ALA A 101 12.37 15.00 -16.95
C ALA A 101 13.36 14.94 -18.14
N GLY A 102 13.15 14.03 -19.09
CA GLY A 102 13.98 13.91 -20.30
C GLY A 102 13.57 14.85 -21.45
N ALA A 103 12.46 15.58 -21.32
CA ALA A 103 12.02 16.51 -22.35
C ALA A 103 12.90 17.78 -22.33
N PRO A 104 13.25 18.37 -23.49
CA PRO A 104 14.01 19.62 -23.53
C PRO A 104 13.30 20.74 -22.74
N SER A 105 14.03 21.35 -21.80
CA SER A 105 13.51 22.49 -21.05
C SER A 105 13.44 23.73 -21.94
N ASP A 106 12.36 24.51 -21.80
CA ASP A 106 12.24 25.82 -22.45
C ASP A 106 13.30 26.77 -21.86
N PRO A 107 14.18 27.40 -22.67
CA PRO A 107 15.21 28.30 -22.18
C PRO A 107 14.69 29.52 -21.38
N SER A 108 13.42 29.88 -21.56
CA SER A 108 12.76 30.97 -20.82
C SER A 108 12.28 30.55 -19.42
N PHE A 109 12.27 29.25 -19.11
CA PHE A 109 11.83 28.71 -17.83
C PHE A 109 13.02 28.25 -16.98
N ALA A 110 13.16 28.81 -15.78
CA ALA A 110 14.38 28.69 -14.99
C ALA A 110 14.60 27.32 -14.32
N LEU A 111 13.56 26.52 -14.10
CA LEU A 111 13.61 25.36 -13.19
C LEU A 111 13.81 24.00 -13.89
N GLY A 112 14.31 24.01 -15.13
CA GLY A 112 14.47 22.79 -15.92
C GLY A 112 15.42 21.77 -15.30
N ALA A 113 16.60 22.22 -14.89
CA ALA A 113 17.63 21.36 -14.30
C ALA A 113 17.21 20.84 -12.91
N GLU A 114 16.55 21.68 -12.11
CA GLU A 114 16.04 21.32 -10.78
C GLU A 114 14.91 20.30 -10.88
N PHE A 115 14.03 20.42 -11.86
CA PHE A 115 12.98 19.43 -12.11
C PHE A 115 13.58 18.07 -12.45
N GLU A 116 14.54 18.02 -13.39
CA GLU A 116 15.23 16.79 -13.77
C GLU A 116 15.96 16.17 -12.57
N ALA A 117 16.70 16.98 -11.80
CA ALA A 117 17.47 16.50 -10.66
C ALA A 117 16.61 15.94 -9.52
N VAL A 118 15.39 16.46 -9.33
CA VAL A 118 14.52 16.05 -8.22
C VAL A 118 13.52 14.98 -8.63
N LEU A 119 12.85 15.13 -9.78
CA LEU A 119 11.70 14.28 -10.16
C LEU A 119 12.05 13.15 -11.13
N ALA A 120 13.29 13.10 -11.66
CA ALA A 120 13.72 11.91 -12.39
C ALA A 120 13.74 10.69 -11.43
N PRO A 121 13.09 9.58 -11.80
CA PRO A 121 12.97 8.43 -10.91
C PRO A 121 14.31 7.72 -10.70
N LEU A 122 14.60 7.40 -9.45
CA LEU A 122 15.68 6.49 -9.08
C LEU A 122 15.19 5.05 -9.23
N TRP A 123 15.34 4.47 -10.42
CA TRP A 123 14.72 3.19 -10.80
C TRP A 123 14.91 2.06 -9.79
N ARG A 124 16.09 1.95 -9.18
CA ARG A 124 16.34 0.94 -8.14
C ARG A 124 15.42 1.12 -6.93
N ILE A 125 15.23 2.35 -6.46
CA ILE A 125 14.36 2.68 -5.33
C ILE A 125 12.89 2.51 -5.73
N THR A 126 12.51 2.98 -6.92
CA THR A 126 11.14 2.82 -7.45
C THR A 126 10.74 1.35 -7.52
N ILE A 127 11.58 0.49 -8.09
CA ILE A 127 11.32 -0.95 -8.18
C ILE A 127 11.29 -1.59 -6.79
N ALA A 128 12.23 -1.23 -5.90
CA ALA A 128 12.23 -1.71 -4.52
C ALA A 128 10.92 -1.36 -3.79
N SER A 129 10.43 -0.12 -3.94
CA SER A 129 9.19 0.36 -3.34
C SER A 129 7.98 -0.42 -3.84
N ILE A 130 7.81 -0.53 -5.15
CA ILE A 130 6.68 -1.26 -5.76
C ILE A 130 6.67 -2.74 -5.32
N VAL A 131 7.84 -3.39 -5.31
CA VAL A 131 7.93 -4.79 -4.89
C VAL A 131 7.62 -4.94 -3.40
N ALA A 132 8.15 -4.07 -2.55
CA ALA A 132 7.90 -4.08 -1.11
C ALA A 132 6.41 -3.86 -0.79
N GLU A 133 5.80 -2.86 -1.44
CA GLU A 133 4.37 -2.54 -1.33
C GLU A 133 3.51 -3.72 -1.76
N VAL A 134 3.68 -4.24 -2.98
CA VAL A 134 2.83 -5.33 -3.49
C VAL A 134 2.94 -6.57 -2.60
N VAL A 135 4.17 -6.97 -2.22
CA VAL A 135 4.37 -8.18 -1.43
C VAL A 135 3.81 -8.01 -0.01
N SER A 136 4.07 -6.87 0.63
CA SER A 136 3.62 -6.63 2.00
C SER A 136 2.11 -6.45 2.10
N GLU A 137 1.49 -5.73 1.17
CA GLU A 137 0.07 -5.44 1.21
C GLU A 137 -0.80 -6.64 0.79
N LEU A 138 -0.30 -7.49 -0.12
CA LEU A 138 -0.91 -8.78 -0.38
C LEU A 138 -0.81 -9.69 0.85
N ALA A 139 0.35 -9.73 1.52
CA ALA A 139 0.52 -10.52 2.74
C ALA A 139 -0.44 -10.08 3.84
N ASP A 140 -0.61 -8.78 4.05
CA ASP A 140 -1.51 -8.28 5.08
C ASP A 140 -2.98 -8.45 4.72
N THR A 141 -3.35 -8.36 3.43
CA THR A 141 -4.67 -8.81 2.98
C THR A 141 -4.95 -10.26 3.39
N GLU A 142 -3.95 -11.16 3.29
CA GLU A 142 -4.10 -12.54 3.74
C GLU A 142 -4.17 -12.70 5.25
N VAL A 143 -3.34 -11.96 6.00
CA VAL A 143 -3.33 -12.01 7.47
C VAL A 143 -4.64 -11.43 8.04
N TYR A 144 -5.15 -10.36 7.45
CA TYR A 144 -6.42 -9.76 7.85
C TYR A 144 -7.58 -10.72 7.61
N HIS A 145 -7.65 -11.34 6.41
CA HIS A 145 -8.63 -12.38 6.09
C HIS A 145 -8.54 -13.55 7.08
N TRP A 146 -7.32 -14.06 7.32
CA TRP A 146 -7.07 -15.13 8.27
C TRP A 146 -7.55 -14.76 9.67
N PHE A 147 -7.27 -13.54 10.15
CA PHE A 147 -7.66 -13.09 11.48
C PHE A 147 -9.18 -13.08 11.65
N VAL A 148 -9.90 -12.50 10.68
CA VAL A 148 -11.36 -12.44 10.68
C VAL A 148 -11.96 -13.86 10.68
N ARG A 149 -11.38 -14.77 9.90
CA ARG A 149 -11.90 -16.13 9.69
C ARG A 149 -11.57 -17.11 10.81
N ARG A 150 -10.40 -16.98 11.43
CA ARG A 150 -9.85 -17.98 12.38
C ARG A 150 -9.72 -17.48 13.81
N VAL A 151 -9.61 -16.17 14.03
CA VAL A 151 -9.36 -15.60 15.35
C VAL A 151 -10.63 -14.94 15.89
N THR A 152 -11.04 -13.81 15.33
CA THR A 152 -12.28 -13.11 15.73
C THR A 152 -12.65 -12.01 14.74
N ALA A 153 -13.95 -11.85 14.49
CA ALA A 153 -14.49 -10.72 13.74
C ALA A 153 -14.81 -9.50 14.63
N ARG A 154 -14.81 -9.65 15.96
CA ARG A 154 -15.31 -8.63 16.90
C ARG A 154 -14.37 -7.43 17.09
N HIS A 155 -13.06 -7.66 17.07
CA HIS A 155 -12.06 -6.66 17.47
C HIS A 155 -11.38 -6.05 16.24
N GLN A 156 -11.95 -4.98 15.69
CA GLN A 156 -11.46 -4.36 14.44
C GLN A 156 -10.03 -3.80 14.57
N TRP A 157 -9.70 -3.21 15.72
CA TRP A 157 -8.34 -2.73 15.98
C TRP A 157 -7.32 -3.88 16.00
N ALA A 158 -7.71 -5.05 16.49
CA ALA A 158 -6.79 -6.18 16.65
C ALA A 158 -6.42 -6.81 15.30
N ARG A 159 -7.37 -6.92 14.36
CA ARG A 159 -7.07 -7.37 12.99
C ARG A 159 -6.12 -6.43 12.26
N VAL A 160 -6.32 -5.11 12.36
CA VAL A 160 -5.42 -4.10 11.78
C VAL A 160 -4.03 -4.19 12.39
N LEU A 161 -3.91 -4.23 13.72
CA LEU A 161 -2.60 -4.36 14.35
C LEU A 161 -1.91 -5.68 14.02
N THR A 162 -2.66 -6.78 13.92
CA THR A 162 -2.08 -8.09 13.60
C THR A 162 -1.60 -8.17 12.16
N SER A 163 -2.38 -7.63 11.22
CA SER A 163 -1.99 -7.60 9.81
C SER A 163 -0.81 -6.65 9.58
N ASN A 164 -0.85 -5.45 10.17
CA ASN A 164 0.25 -4.48 10.14
C ASN A 164 1.53 -5.01 10.80
N ALA A 165 1.43 -5.82 11.86
CA ALA A 165 2.59 -6.43 12.51
C ALA A 165 3.36 -7.41 11.61
N VAL A 166 2.73 -7.88 10.52
CA VAL A 166 3.38 -8.74 9.51
C VAL A 166 3.79 -7.94 8.29
N SER A 167 2.90 -7.10 7.73
CA SER A 167 3.20 -6.33 6.51
C SER A 167 4.26 -5.28 6.72
N VAL A 168 4.19 -4.49 7.79
CA VAL A 168 5.10 -3.35 7.97
C VAL A 168 6.57 -3.82 8.07
N PRO A 169 6.91 -4.87 8.86
CA PRO A 169 8.27 -5.42 8.82
C PRO A 169 8.64 -6.01 7.46
N LEU A 170 7.71 -6.72 6.80
CA LEU A 170 7.95 -7.34 5.49
C LEU A 170 8.27 -6.31 4.41
N ASP A 171 7.45 -5.26 4.32
CA ASP A 171 7.67 -4.08 3.48
C ASP A 171 9.07 -3.51 3.72
N ASN A 172 9.36 -3.25 5.00
CA ASN A 172 10.60 -2.57 5.37
C ASN A 172 11.85 -3.40 5.10
N VAL A 173 11.80 -4.73 5.30
CA VAL A 173 12.90 -5.64 4.94
C VAL A 173 13.11 -5.63 3.44
N ILE A 174 12.05 -5.83 2.64
CA ILE A 174 12.16 -5.90 1.18
C ILE A 174 12.71 -4.58 0.65
N PHE A 175 12.15 -3.45 1.08
CA PHE A 175 12.58 -2.13 0.66
C PHE A 175 14.05 -1.87 1.00
N ALA A 176 14.44 -2.01 2.26
CA ALA A 176 15.81 -1.69 2.69
C ALA A 176 16.85 -2.57 1.98
N VAL A 177 16.57 -3.86 1.83
CA VAL A 177 17.47 -4.81 1.16
C VAL A 177 17.58 -4.53 -0.34
N VAL A 178 16.46 -4.33 -1.05
CA VAL A 178 16.48 -4.15 -2.50
C VAL A 178 16.98 -2.75 -2.88
N ALA A 179 16.57 -1.72 -2.16
CA ALA A 179 16.95 -0.32 -2.44
C ALA A 179 18.43 -0.05 -2.15
N PHE A 180 18.96 -0.59 -1.04
CA PHE A 180 20.29 -0.18 -0.55
C PHE A 180 21.28 -1.34 -0.37
N GLY A 181 20.84 -2.61 -0.45
CA GLY A 181 21.72 -3.74 -0.17
C GLY A 181 22.71 -4.11 -1.24
N ALA A 182 23.83 -4.72 -0.83
CA ALA A 182 24.84 -5.25 -1.73
C ALA A 182 24.38 -6.57 -2.36
N LEU A 183 23.40 -6.50 -3.25
CA LEU A 183 22.85 -7.66 -3.98
C LEU A 183 23.73 -8.02 -5.19
N PRO A 184 23.75 -9.29 -5.62
CA PRO A 184 24.47 -9.70 -6.83
C PRO A 184 24.09 -8.83 -8.04
N GLY A 185 25.08 -8.27 -8.72
CA GLY A 185 24.88 -7.36 -9.86
C GLY A 185 24.57 -5.90 -9.50
N LEU A 186 24.42 -5.57 -8.22
CA LEU A 186 24.19 -4.22 -7.72
C LEU A 186 25.28 -3.77 -6.73
N THR A 187 26.31 -4.57 -6.50
CA THR A 187 27.38 -4.28 -5.52
C THR A 187 28.07 -2.95 -5.77
N ASP A 188 28.31 -2.59 -7.02
CA ASP A 188 29.00 -1.34 -7.41
C ASP A 188 28.04 -0.19 -7.73
N HIS A 189 26.75 -0.35 -7.46
CA HIS A 189 25.74 0.69 -7.71
C HIS A 189 25.88 1.84 -6.71
N ALA A 190 25.71 3.08 -7.17
CA ALA A 190 25.84 4.31 -6.35
C ALA A 190 24.89 4.42 -5.14
N LEU A 191 23.90 3.52 -5.03
CA LEU A 191 22.91 3.49 -3.94
C LEU A 191 23.19 2.36 -2.97
N THR A 192 24.22 1.53 -3.22
CA THR A 192 24.59 0.44 -2.34
C THR A 192 25.27 1.00 -1.09
N LEU A 193 24.70 0.69 0.07
CA LEU A 193 25.19 1.11 1.37
C LEU A 193 25.83 -0.07 2.10
N PRO A 194 26.78 0.19 3.03
CA PRO A 194 27.25 -0.83 3.97
C PRO A 194 26.09 -1.42 4.76
N TRP A 195 26.20 -2.70 5.12
CA TRP A 195 25.09 -3.42 5.78
C TRP A 195 24.68 -2.81 7.13
N GLU A 196 25.61 -2.17 7.83
CA GLU A 196 25.34 -1.40 9.04
C GLU A 196 24.38 -0.23 8.76
N ALA A 197 24.61 0.52 7.68
CA ALA A 197 23.73 1.63 7.29
C ALA A 197 22.36 1.14 6.81
N VAL A 198 22.30 0.00 6.10
CA VAL A 198 21.02 -0.62 5.71
C VAL A 198 20.22 -1.04 6.94
N TRP A 199 20.89 -1.56 7.97
CA TRP A 199 20.26 -1.92 9.23
C TRP A 199 19.74 -0.70 10.01
N ASP A 200 20.49 0.41 10.02
CA ASP A 200 20.04 1.66 10.62
C ASP A 200 18.79 2.22 9.92
N VAL A 201 18.79 2.23 8.58
CA VAL A 201 17.62 2.62 7.77
C VAL A 201 16.42 1.72 8.11
N PHE A 202 16.64 0.41 8.19
CA PHE A 202 15.62 -0.55 8.57
C PHE A 202 15.03 -0.21 9.95
N LEU A 203 15.85 -0.05 10.99
CA LEU A 203 15.36 0.18 12.36
C LEU A 203 14.60 1.50 12.50
N VAL A 204 15.11 2.58 11.90
CA VAL A 204 14.47 3.90 11.96
C VAL A 204 13.13 3.87 11.24
N ASN A 205 13.09 3.36 10.01
CA ASN A 205 11.86 3.26 9.25
C ASN A 205 10.85 2.37 9.96
N LEU A 206 11.27 1.19 10.44
CA LEU A 206 10.36 0.28 11.15
C LEU A 206 9.70 0.97 12.35
N THR A 207 10.49 1.72 13.12
CA THR A 207 9.99 2.44 14.31
C THR A 207 8.95 3.49 13.94
N VAL A 208 9.24 4.30 12.92
CA VAL A 208 8.29 5.34 12.48
C VAL A 208 7.04 4.70 11.86
N LYS A 209 7.21 3.70 10.99
CA LYS A 209 6.08 2.99 10.37
C LYS A 209 5.19 2.31 11.40
N ALA A 210 5.77 1.67 12.42
CA ALA A 210 5.02 1.08 13.52
C ALA A 210 4.27 2.12 14.36
N ALA A 211 4.92 3.25 14.68
CA ALA A 211 4.29 4.33 15.45
C ALA A 211 3.10 4.94 14.69
N VAL A 212 3.28 5.25 13.40
CA VAL A 212 2.22 5.78 12.54
C VAL A 212 1.10 4.76 12.36
N SER A 213 1.44 3.48 12.17
CA SER A 213 0.47 2.38 12.05
C SER A 213 -0.42 2.24 13.30
N VAL A 214 0.15 2.34 14.50
CA VAL A 214 -0.63 2.35 15.75
C VAL A 214 -1.50 3.60 15.84
N ALA A 215 -0.96 4.76 15.46
CA ALA A 215 -1.69 6.02 15.46
C ALA A 215 -2.85 6.05 14.44
N SER A 216 -2.74 5.29 13.33
CA SER A 216 -3.77 5.23 12.28
C SER A 216 -4.90 4.25 12.59
N VAL A 217 -4.75 3.33 13.56
CA VAL A 217 -5.79 2.34 13.94
C VAL A 217 -7.20 2.94 14.08
N PRO A 218 -7.43 4.13 14.67
CA PRO A 218 -8.76 4.69 14.80
C PRO A 218 -9.50 4.87 13.45
N LEU A 219 -8.77 5.01 12.34
CA LEU A 219 -9.34 5.15 10.99
C LEU A 219 -10.19 3.94 10.59
N ILE A 220 -9.93 2.74 11.15
CA ILE A 220 -10.74 1.57 10.83
C ILE A 220 -12.19 1.79 11.22
N TYR A 221 -12.50 2.57 12.26
CA TYR A 221 -13.87 2.80 12.73
C TYR A 221 -14.67 3.80 11.89
N LEU A 222 -14.06 4.41 10.86
CA LEU A 222 -14.76 5.35 9.96
C LEU A 222 -15.78 4.67 9.04
N ALA A 223 -15.69 3.36 8.87
CA ALA A 223 -16.65 2.56 8.12
C ALA A 223 -17.43 1.61 9.05
N PRO A 224 -18.70 1.27 8.74
CA PRO A 224 -19.39 0.20 9.44
C PRO A 224 -18.64 -1.12 9.32
N ASP A 225 -18.82 -2.02 10.29
CA ASP A 225 -18.25 -3.37 10.17
C ASP A 225 -18.99 -4.16 9.11
N ARG A 226 -18.27 -5.06 8.44
CA ARG A 226 -18.84 -5.93 7.41
C ARG A 226 -19.54 -7.11 8.07
N ASP A 227 -20.61 -7.59 7.44
CA ASP A 227 -21.14 -8.91 7.76
C ASP A 227 -20.23 -9.99 7.14
N TRP A 228 -19.29 -10.48 7.93
CA TRP A 228 -18.32 -11.49 7.54
C TRP A 228 -18.91 -12.89 7.31
N SER A 229 -20.17 -13.11 7.69
CA SER A 229 -20.87 -14.37 7.46
C SER A 229 -21.50 -14.46 6.06
N ALA A 230 -21.75 -13.32 5.42
CA ALA A 230 -22.40 -13.24 4.12
C ALA A 230 -21.51 -13.69 2.96
N ASP A 231 -20.21 -13.40 3.00
CA ASP A 231 -19.22 -13.90 2.03
C ASP A 231 -17.93 -14.36 2.73
N PRO A 232 -17.89 -15.61 3.19
CA PRO A 232 -16.75 -16.25 3.85
C PRO A 232 -15.44 -16.24 3.06
N ASP A 233 -15.51 -16.33 1.74
CA ASP A 233 -14.33 -16.50 0.87
C ASP A 233 -13.70 -15.15 0.50
N ASP A 234 -14.48 -14.08 0.58
CA ASP A 234 -14.07 -12.69 0.35
C ASP A 234 -13.97 -11.86 1.65
N ALA A 235 -13.93 -12.54 2.79
CA ALA A 235 -13.73 -11.94 4.11
C ALA A 235 -12.35 -11.29 4.30
#